data_AF-A0A7Z9SZK1-F1
#
_entry.id   AF-A0A7Z9SZK1-F1
#
_cell.length_a   1.000
_cell.length_b   1.000
_cell.length_c   1.000
_cell.angle_alpha   90.00
_cell.angle_beta   90.00
_cell.angle_gamma   90.00
#
_symmetry.space_group_name_H-M   'P 1'
#
loop_
_entity.id
_entity.type
_entity.pdbx_description
1 polymer ?
#
loop_
_entity_poly.entity_id
_entity_poly.type
_entity_poly.pdbx_seq_one_letter_code
_entity_poly.pdbx_strand_id
1 'polypeptide(L)'
;MKLPFDSPGALVVLIYFVMTLVIGLFHSRQRFSENESDYLLAGRKLTIFPFTASLVATWYGGILGVGEFTYSYGISNWVVFGLPY
;
A
#
# COMPACT_ATOMS: atom_id res chain seq x y z
N MET A 1 -5.02 -33.71 -1.15
CA MET A 1 -4.31 -32.56 -1.75
C MET A 1 -4.39 -31.44 -0.72
N LYS A 2 -3.35 -31.26 0.09
CA LYS A 2 -3.28 -30.20 1.10
C LYS A 2 -3.17 -28.88 0.36
N LEU A 3 -4.12 -27.97 0.56
CA LEU A 3 -4.03 -26.67 -0.07
C LEU A 3 -2.79 -25.99 0.57
N PRO A 4 -2.00 -25.20 -0.16
CA PRO A 4 -0.86 -24.47 0.42
C PRO A 4 -1.30 -23.46 1.52
N PHE A 5 -2.61 -23.36 1.78
CA PHE A 5 -3.27 -22.47 2.72
C PHE A 5 -3.65 -23.14 4.06
N ASP A 6 -3.22 -24.37 4.31
CA ASP A 6 -3.55 -25.11 5.55
C ASP A 6 -2.80 -24.58 6.80
N SER A 7 -1.96 -23.54 6.65
CA SER A 7 -1.11 -22.99 7.71
C SER A 7 -1.73 -21.74 8.35
N PRO A 8 -1.48 -21.46 9.64
CA PRO A 8 -1.93 -20.23 10.30
C PRO A 8 -1.59 -18.94 9.55
N GLY A 9 -0.49 -18.92 8.76
CA GLY A 9 -0.10 -17.77 7.96
C GLY A 9 -1.05 -17.45 6.81
N ALA A 10 -1.63 -18.46 6.17
CA ALA A 10 -2.59 -18.25 5.09
C ALA A 10 -3.90 -17.62 5.57
N LEU A 11 -4.35 -17.98 6.78
CA LEU A 11 -5.49 -17.34 7.43
C LEU A 11 -5.23 -15.84 7.64
N VAL A 12 -4.02 -15.46 8.07
CA VAL A 12 -3.65 -14.06 8.26
C VAL A 12 -3.70 -13.28 6.95
N VAL A 13 -3.14 -13.86 5.87
CA VAL A 13 -3.18 -13.24 4.53
C VAL A 13 -4.63 -13.07 4.05
N LEU A 14 -5.47 -14.09 4.22
CA LEU A 14 -6.88 -14.03 3.84
C LEU A 14 -7.61 -12.92 4.63
N ILE A 15 -7.41 -12.85 5.94
CA ILE A 15 -8.01 -11.81 6.80
C ILE A 15 -7.57 -10.42 6.33
N TYR A 16 -6.28 -10.24 6.01
CA TYR A 16 -5.75 -8.98 5.49
C TYR A 16 -6.44 -8.56 4.18
N PHE A 17 -6.58 -9.47 3.22
CA PHE A 17 -7.25 -9.18 1.95
C PHE A 17 -8.74 -8.87 2.15
N VAL A 18 -9.45 -9.64 2.98
CA VAL A 18 -10.86 -9.39 3.26
C VAL A 18 -11.03 -8.04 3.94
N MET A 19 -10.23 -7.72 4.95
CA MET A 19 -10.28 -6.44 5.67
C MET A 19 -10.05 -5.25 4.74
N THR A 20 -9.00 -5.29 3.92
CA THR A 20 -8.69 -4.20 2.98
C THR A 20 -9.78 -3.99 1.94
N LEU A 21 -10.33 -5.08 1.39
CA LEU A 21 -11.43 -5.03 0.41
C LEU A 21 -12.72 -4.50 1.04
N VAL A 22 -13.05 -4.98 2.24
CA VAL A 22 -14.21 -4.53 3.03
C VAL A 22 -14.11 -3.04 3.34
N ILE A 23 -12.97 -2.56 3.85
CA ILE A 23 -12.75 -1.13 4.13
C ILE A 23 -12.91 -0.29 2.85
N GLY A 24 -12.30 -0.74 1.74
CA GLY A 24 -12.38 -0.05 0.45
C GLY A 24 -13.83 0.07 -0.06
N LEU A 25 -14.58 -1.03 -0.05
CA LEU A 25 -15.97 -1.05 -0.53
C LEU A 25 -16.92 -0.26 0.37
N PHE A 26 -16.78 -0.38 1.70
CA PHE A 26 -17.61 0.38 2.64
C PHE A 26 -17.38 1.89 2.49
N HIS A 27 -16.13 2.34 2.33
CA HIS A 27 -15.82 3.76 2.18
C HIS A 27 -16.20 4.29 0.79
N SER A 28 -16.04 3.49 -0.26
CA SER A 28 -16.44 3.82 -1.64
C SER A 28 -17.93 4.11 -1.75
N ARG A 29 -18.78 3.32 -1.07
CA ARG A 29 -20.23 3.52 -1.07
C ARG A 29 -20.69 4.82 -0.39
N GLN A 30 -19.90 5.36 0.55
CA GLN A 30 -20.24 6.59 1.28
C GLN A 30 -19.75 7.86 0.58
N ARG A 31 -18.78 7.75 -0.33
CA ARG A 31 -18.18 8.88 -1.06
C ARG A 31 -18.34 8.77 -2.58
N PHE A 32 -19.41 8.13 -3.04
CA PHE A 32 -19.80 8.17 -4.44
C PHE A 32 -20.27 9.60 -4.79
N SER A 33 -19.29 10.46 -5.07
CA SER A 33 -19.48 11.81 -5.57
C SER A 33 -19.50 11.72 -7.08
N GLU A 34 -20.54 12.24 -7.74
CA GLU A 34 -20.63 12.28 -9.21
C GLU A 34 -19.53 13.16 -9.84
N ASN A 35 -18.84 13.97 -9.03
CA ASN A 35 -17.76 14.85 -9.47
C ASN A 35 -16.39 14.16 -9.44
N GLU A 36 -15.76 14.05 -10.61
CA GLU A 36 -14.40 13.52 -10.80
C GLU A 36 -13.35 14.22 -9.91
N SER A 37 -13.49 15.53 -9.73
CA SER A 37 -12.57 16.33 -8.92
C SER A 37 -12.58 15.93 -7.44
N ASP A 38 -13.73 15.51 -6.91
CA ASP A 38 -13.86 15.09 -5.52
C ASP A 38 -13.26 13.69 -5.30
N TYR A 39 -13.35 12.82 -6.31
CA TYR A 39 -12.67 11.52 -6.31
C TYR A 39 -11.14 11.68 -6.31
N LEU A 40 -10.60 12.58 -7.15
CA LEU A 40 -9.15 12.81 -7.23
C LEU A 40 -8.59 13.57 -6.03
N LEU A 41 -9.32 14.55 -5.49
CA LEU A 41 -8.83 15.42 -4.43
C LEU A 41 -9.27 14.99 -3.02
N ALA A 42 -10.13 13.99 -2.90
CA ALA A 42 -10.78 13.59 -1.65
C ALA A 42 -11.35 14.79 -0.87
N GLY A 43 -11.93 15.76 -1.58
CA GLY A 43 -12.44 17.01 -1.02
C GLY A 43 -11.40 17.89 -0.31
N ARG A 44 -10.09 17.71 -0.59
CA ARG A 44 -8.95 18.36 0.10
C ARG A 44 -8.94 18.16 1.63
N LYS A 45 -9.50 17.04 2.10
CA LYS A 45 -9.61 16.72 3.54
C LYS A 45 -8.43 15.89 4.07
N LEU A 46 -7.51 15.48 3.20
CA LEU A 46 -6.39 14.62 3.58
C LEU A 46 -5.37 15.43 4.39
N THR A 47 -5.22 15.10 5.67
CA THR A 47 -4.22 15.74 6.54
C THR A 47 -2.81 15.24 6.22
N ILE A 48 -1.79 15.95 6.69
CA ILE A 48 -0.39 15.69 6.33
C ILE A 48 0.07 14.27 6.72
N PHE A 49 -0.47 13.71 7.79
CA PHE A 49 -0.13 12.36 8.26
C PHE A 49 -0.60 11.26 7.29
N PRO A 50 -1.91 11.09 7.03
CA PRO A 50 -2.39 10.12 6.05
C PRO A 50 -1.89 10.41 4.63
N PHE A 51 -1.66 11.68 4.28
CA PHE A 51 -1.02 12.03 3.01
C PHE A 51 0.39 11.45 2.90
N THR A 52 1.25 11.73 3.88
CA THR A 52 2.63 11.20 3.92
C THR A 52 2.63 9.68 3.97
N ALA A 53 1.75 9.07 4.76
CA ALA A 53 1.64 7.61 4.84
C ALA A 53 1.28 6.99 3.47
N SER A 54 0.36 7.61 2.72
CA SER A 54 0.00 7.14 1.38
C SER A 54 1.14 7.29 0.37
N LEU A 55 1.89 8.40 0.43
CA LEU A 55 3.06 8.63 -0.42
C LEU A 55 4.14 7.58 -0.17
N VAL A 56 4.44 7.31 1.10
CA VAL A 56 5.38 6.27 1.53
C VAL A 56 4.91 4.89 1.04
N ALA A 57 3.63 4.56 1.23
CA ALA A 57 3.08 3.27 0.79
C ALA A 57 3.18 3.06 -0.73
N THR A 58 2.95 4.10 -1.53
CA THR A 58 3.10 4.02 -3.00
C THR A 58 4.56 3.87 -3.44
N TRP A 59 5.49 4.41 -2.65
CA TRP A 59 6.92 4.33 -2.96
C TRP A 59 7.52 2.94 -2.67
N TYR A 60 7.04 2.27 -1.62
CA TYR A 60 7.52 0.94 -1.20
C TYR A 60 6.87 -0.26 -1.94
N GLY A 61 6.35 -0.06 -3.16
CA GLY A 61 5.66 -1.12 -3.92
C GLY A 61 6.56 -2.30 -4.35
N GLY A 62 7.88 -2.12 -4.37
CA GLY A 62 8.87 -3.11 -4.85
C GLY A 62 9.78 -3.67 -3.76
N ILE A 63 9.23 -4.06 -2.60
CA ILE A 63 10.03 -4.43 -1.42
C ILE A 63 11.06 -5.55 -1.69
N LEU A 64 10.74 -6.50 -2.57
CA LEU A 64 11.66 -7.57 -2.95
C LEU A 64 12.90 -7.04 -3.70
N GLY A 65 12.71 -6.09 -4.62
CA GLY A 65 13.81 -5.46 -5.36
C GLY A 65 14.68 -4.57 -4.46
N VAL A 66 14.07 -3.88 -3.50
CA VAL A 66 14.81 -3.12 -2.47
C VAL A 66 15.64 -4.07 -1.60
N GLY A 67 15.08 -5.24 -1.23
CA GLY A 67 15.79 -6.26 -0.47
C GLY A 67 16.99 -6.83 -1.23
N GLU A 68 16.81 -7.17 -2.51
CA GLU A 68 17.88 -7.63 -3.39
C GLU A 68 18.99 -6.59 -3.53
N PHE A 69 18.64 -5.33 -3.80
CA PHE A 69 19.62 -4.26 -3.96
C PHE A 69 20.38 -3.96 -2.66
N THR A 70 19.68 -4.02 -1.52
CA THR A 70 20.32 -3.88 -0.20
C THR A 70 21.29 -5.03 0.06
N TYR A 71 20.94 -6.26 -0.32
CA TYR A 71 21.84 -7.41 -0.18
C TYR A 71 23.11 -7.26 -1.04
N SER A 72 22.98 -6.77 -2.27
CA SER A 72 24.10 -6.62 -3.20
C SER A 72 24.96 -5.36 -2.97
N TYR A 73 24.34 -4.24 -2.60
CA TYR A 73 24.99 -2.91 -2.58
C TYR A 73 24.89 -2.19 -1.23
N GLY A 74 24.26 -2.80 -0.22
CA GLY A 74 24.21 -2.28 1.14
C GLY A 74 23.64 -0.86 1.22
N ILE A 75 24.44 0.05 1.79
CA ILE A 75 24.00 1.42 2.08
C ILE A 75 23.76 2.28 0.83
N SER A 76 24.30 1.89 -0.33
CA SER A 76 24.04 2.57 -1.60
C SER A 76 22.55 2.59 -1.95
N ASN A 77 21.77 1.60 -1.46
CA ASN A 77 20.31 1.56 -1.57
C ASN A 77 19.67 2.88 -1.11
N TRP A 78 20.20 3.52 -0.07
CA TRP A 78 19.61 4.73 0.51
C TRP A 78 19.72 5.93 -0.42
N VAL A 79 20.78 6.01 -1.21
CA VAL A 79 20.98 7.10 -2.17
C VAL A 79 20.17 6.82 -3.42
N VAL A 80 20.22 5.60 -3.94
CA VAL A 80 19.56 5.20 -5.20
C VAL A 80 18.04 5.24 -5.07
N PHE A 81 17.50 4.78 -3.95
CA PHE A 81 16.06 4.76 -3.70
C PHE A 81 15.61 6.02 -2.96
N GLY A 82 16.40 6.57 -2.03
CA GLY A 82 15.98 7.72 -1.22
C GLY A 82 16.06 9.09 -1.91
N LEU A 83 16.82 9.25 -3.00
CA LEU A 83 16.91 10.51 -3.73
C LEU A 83 16.02 10.49 -4.99
N PRO A 84 15.29 11.58 -5.27
CA PRO A 84 14.69 11.78 -6.58
C PRO A 84 15.81 12.04 -7.59
N TYR A 85 15.86 11.26 -8.67
CA TYR A 85 16.75 11.47 -9.81
C TYR A 85 16.00 12.05 -11.01
#